data_AF-A0A2U2SJ43-F1
#
_entry.id   AF-A0A2U2SJ43-F1
#
_cell.length_a   1.000
_cell.length_b   1.000
_cell.length_c   1.000
_cell.angle_alpha   90.00
_cell.angle_beta   90.00
_cell.angle_gamma   90.00
#
_symmetry.space_group_name_H-M   'P 1'
#
loop_
_entity.id
_entity.type
_entity.pdbx_description
1 polymer ?
#
loop_
_entity_poly.entity_id
_entity_poly.type
_entity_poly.pdbx_seq_one_letter_code
_entity_poly.pdbx_strand_id
1 'polypeptide(L)'
;MTHLKERLSSPKPVDPLPSDQAAALSAELGRMADMAVYARSLVVREGVIYFLGKRGGARYLGIIRVGSSLPGFIGTESTVSVDGMVASLQVCPANAANARELRAQLPFLAPQGVGLRKSVGCGDRLGLATPGHVRAVRRGTMYPIFAQQSIREMTRTGRTPQQVLDDAMWGVFQEGWRDGYGADADHLKTIEDIEQCVLAGFVLYTFDPGEYVNDQAAMHDADTLRAKVEQLPWHEMETSWSDLRCHYLGRTMDVGDFAIPFDELTLLRAVAKYARAVMHTVQLYRYLVGRLSGSGRAYELEVSVDETATPTSPAEHYFVANELKRLGVQMVSLAPRFVGRFEKGVDYIGDVAAFEQQLRIHVAIARALGPYKISFHSGSDKFALYPIAARVAGDLVHLKTAGTSYLEALRVVARVHPTLFREILSFALERYATDRRSYHVSADVSRVSAAIHSTDDQALERLLDTFDGRQVLHVTFGSVLTARDSGQSEVYRFRDRLLAVLQEHEEMYYQVLEEHFARHILPFS
;
A
#
# COMPACT_ATOMS: atom_id res chain seq x y z
N MET A 1 -5.46 23.30 -33.53
CA MET A 1 -4.42 23.26 -32.50
C MET A 1 -4.99 23.99 -31.30
N THR A 2 -4.89 23.41 -30.11
CA THR A 2 -5.34 24.10 -28.90
C THR A 2 -4.25 25.08 -28.50
N HIS A 3 -4.54 26.38 -28.57
CA HIS A 3 -3.53 27.41 -28.33
C HIS A 3 -3.26 27.52 -26.83
N LEU A 4 -1.99 27.50 -26.43
CA LEU A 4 -1.57 27.71 -25.03
C LEU A 4 -2.16 29.00 -24.46
N LYS A 5 -2.28 30.04 -25.29
CA LYS A 5 -2.94 31.30 -24.93
C LYS A 5 -4.40 31.12 -24.50
N GLU A 6 -5.16 30.27 -25.16
CA GLU A 6 -6.55 29.98 -24.78
C GLU A 6 -6.60 29.32 -23.40
N ARG A 7 -5.64 28.43 -23.12
CA ARG A 7 -5.51 27.75 -21.82
C ARG A 7 -5.15 28.72 -20.70
N LEU A 8 -4.17 29.59 -20.92
CA LEU A 8 -3.76 30.63 -19.96
C LEU A 8 -4.85 31.68 -19.73
N SER A 9 -5.75 31.87 -20.69
CA SER A 9 -6.88 32.81 -20.57
C SER A 9 -8.12 32.18 -19.91
N SER A 10 -8.11 30.86 -19.63
CA SER A 10 -9.26 30.17 -19.04
C SER A 10 -9.26 30.28 -17.51
N PRO A 11 -10.30 30.88 -16.89
CA PRO A 11 -10.43 30.92 -15.44
C PRO A 11 -10.93 29.61 -14.84
N LYS A 12 -11.50 28.70 -15.66
CA LYS A 12 -12.03 27.42 -15.19
C LYS A 12 -10.98 26.30 -15.30
N PRO A 13 -10.99 25.32 -14.39
CA PRO A 13 -10.26 24.08 -14.58
C PRO A 13 -10.66 23.48 -15.93
N VAL A 14 -9.67 23.11 -16.72
CA VAL A 14 -9.95 22.39 -17.97
C VAL A 14 -9.91 20.89 -17.67
N ASP A 15 -10.89 20.16 -18.21
CA ASP A 15 -10.84 18.71 -18.35
C ASP A 15 -9.51 18.27 -18.99
N PRO A 16 -9.04 17.04 -18.70
CA PRO A 16 -7.89 16.48 -19.37
C PRO A 16 -8.02 16.61 -20.89
N LEU A 17 -6.93 17.02 -21.54
CA LEU A 17 -6.89 17.15 -22.99
C LEU A 17 -7.12 15.81 -23.68
N PRO A 18 -7.79 15.79 -24.86
CA PRO A 18 -7.73 14.64 -25.75
C PRO A 18 -6.27 14.25 -26.02
N SER A 19 -5.97 12.95 -26.11
CA SER A 19 -4.59 12.44 -26.12
C SER A 19 -3.71 13.08 -27.20
N ASP A 20 -4.22 13.29 -28.41
CA ASP A 20 -3.46 13.90 -29.50
C ASP A 20 -3.12 15.38 -29.20
N GLN A 21 -4.05 16.11 -28.59
CA GLN A 21 -3.81 17.49 -28.18
C GLN A 21 -2.82 17.57 -27.02
N ALA A 22 -2.92 16.64 -26.07
CA ALA A 22 -1.99 16.52 -24.95
C ALA A 22 -0.55 16.25 -25.44
N ALA A 23 -0.40 15.35 -26.42
CA ALA A 23 0.89 14.99 -27.02
C ALA A 23 1.52 16.16 -27.80
N ALA A 24 0.73 16.86 -28.61
CA ALA A 24 1.21 18.05 -29.33
C ALA A 24 1.67 19.14 -28.36
N LEU A 25 0.88 19.39 -27.32
CA LEU A 25 1.19 20.40 -26.31
C LEU A 25 2.40 20.01 -25.45
N SER A 26 2.53 18.74 -25.06
CA SER A 26 3.69 18.28 -24.28
C SER A 26 4.99 18.43 -25.07
N ALA A 27 4.97 18.22 -26.39
CA ALA A 27 6.15 18.44 -27.22
C ALA A 27 6.56 19.92 -27.28
N GLU A 28 5.59 20.84 -27.32
CA GLU A 28 5.85 22.28 -27.27
C GLU A 28 6.41 22.71 -25.90
N LEU A 29 5.74 22.31 -24.82
CA LEU A 29 6.19 22.56 -23.45
C LEU A 29 7.58 21.98 -23.17
N GLY A 30 7.87 20.80 -23.73
CA GLY A 30 9.16 20.15 -23.58
C GLY A 30 10.31 20.91 -24.24
N ARG A 31 10.07 21.57 -25.37
CA ARG A 31 11.06 22.47 -25.99
C ARG A 31 11.28 23.74 -25.15
N MET A 32 10.19 24.33 -24.64
CA MET A 32 10.27 25.55 -23.81
C MET A 32 10.99 25.30 -22.48
N ALA A 33 10.69 24.17 -21.86
CA ALA A 33 11.20 23.78 -20.56
C ALA A 33 12.33 22.75 -20.65
N ASP A 34 13.00 22.59 -21.79
CA ASP A 34 14.15 21.70 -21.98
C ASP A 34 14.02 20.34 -21.26
N MET A 35 12.87 19.66 -21.44
CA MET A 35 12.59 18.38 -20.76
C MET A 35 11.60 17.52 -21.53
N ALA A 36 11.64 16.21 -21.33
CA ALA A 36 10.62 15.31 -21.84
C ALA A 36 9.36 15.42 -20.96
N VAL A 37 8.26 15.96 -21.50
CA VAL A 37 7.01 16.20 -20.74
C VAL A 37 6.08 15.00 -20.83
N TYR A 38 5.52 14.58 -19.69
CA TYR A 38 4.49 13.55 -19.64
C TYR A 38 3.14 14.13 -20.07
N ALA A 39 2.64 13.74 -21.24
CA ALA A 39 1.43 14.32 -21.83
C ALA A 39 0.19 14.28 -20.93
N ARG A 40 0.04 13.23 -20.09
CA ARG A 40 -1.10 13.09 -19.18
C ARG A 40 -1.01 13.98 -17.93
N SER A 41 0.15 14.55 -17.63
CA SER A 41 0.37 15.40 -16.46
C SER A 41 -0.09 16.85 -16.65
N LEU A 42 -0.55 17.21 -17.85
CA LEU A 42 -0.99 18.56 -18.16
C LEU A 42 -2.26 18.91 -17.38
N VAL A 43 -2.16 19.95 -16.55
CA VAL A 43 -3.29 20.47 -15.78
C VAL A 43 -3.35 21.98 -15.96
N VAL A 44 -4.54 22.48 -16.32
CA VAL A 44 -4.80 23.91 -16.43
C VAL A 44 -5.81 24.30 -15.36
N ARG A 45 -5.43 25.26 -14.51
CA ARG A 45 -6.28 25.78 -13.43
C ARG A 45 -6.03 27.28 -13.27
N GLU A 46 -7.09 28.07 -13.30
CA GLU A 46 -7.06 29.51 -12.99
C GLU A 46 -5.97 30.27 -13.78
N GLY A 47 -5.84 29.98 -15.08
CA GLY A 47 -4.83 30.60 -15.94
C GLY A 47 -3.38 30.15 -15.72
N VAL A 48 -3.17 29.08 -14.94
CA VAL A 48 -1.87 28.44 -14.72
C VAL A 48 -1.84 27.05 -15.36
N ILE A 49 -0.74 26.73 -16.02
CA ILE A 49 -0.47 25.41 -16.60
C ILE A 49 0.58 24.72 -15.74
N TYR A 50 0.22 23.58 -15.18
CA TYR A 50 1.13 22.67 -14.47
C TYR A 50 1.41 21.46 -15.35
N PHE A 51 2.65 21.00 -15.36
CA PHE A 51 3.06 19.79 -16.07
C PHE A 51 4.28 19.14 -15.43
N LEU A 52 4.39 17.83 -15.55
CA LEU A 52 5.56 17.07 -15.12
C LEU A 52 6.42 16.72 -16.33
N GLY A 53 7.73 16.86 -16.20
CA GLY A 53 8.67 16.37 -17.17
C GLY A 53 9.90 15.75 -16.52
N LYS A 54 10.81 15.28 -17.36
CA LYS A 54 12.03 14.57 -16.96
C LYS A 54 13.26 15.11 -17.68
N ARG A 55 14.35 15.27 -16.91
CA ARG A 55 15.70 15.57 -17.41
C ARG A 55 16.70 14.66 -16.73
N GLY A 56 17.51 13.92 -17.49
CA GLY A 56 18.57 13.06 -16.94
C GLY A 56 18.12 12.11 -15.83
N GLY A 57 16.94 11.50 -15.96
CA GLY A 57 16.37 10.60 -14.94
C GLY A 57 15.51 11.28 -13.87
N ALA A 58 15.76 12.56 -13.57
CA ALA A 58 15.06 13.31 -12.53
C ALA A 58 13.77 13.96 -13.04
N ARG A 59 12.74 14.00 -12.18
CA ARG A 59 11.45 14.63 -12.44
C ARG A 59 11.47 16.12 -12.07
N TYR A 60 10.82 16.93 -12.90
CA TYR A 60 10.66 18.37 -12.70
C TYR A 60 9.22 18.80 -12.96
N LEU A 61 8.70 19.66 -12.09
CA LEU A 61 7.43 20.34 -12.27
C LEU A 61 7.67 21.62 -13.08
N GLY A 62 7.00 21.74 -14.22
CA GLY A 62 6.89 22.96 -15.00
C GLY A 62 5.61 23.71 -14.64
N ILE A 63 5.72 25.03 -14.47
CA ILE A 63 4.59 25.93 -14.19
C ILE A 63 4.66 27.10 -15.17
N ILE A 64 3.64 27.28 -16.00
CA ILE A 64 3.52 28.43 -16.90
C ILE A 64 2.32 29.28 -16.48
N ARG A 65 2.53 30.59 -16.41
CA ARG A 65 1.50 31.55 -15.98
C ARG A 65 1.75 32.94 -16.55
N VAL A 66 0.72 33.77 -16.53
CA VAL A 66 0.78 35.19 -16.89
C VAL A 66 0.58 36.01 -15.61
N GLY A 67 1.46 36.98 -15.35
CA GLY A 67 1.32 37.89 -14.20
C GLY A 67 2.14 37.50 -12.95
N SER A 68 1.60 37.79 -11.75
CA SER A 68 2.29 37.78 -10.44
C SER A 68 2.66 36.40 -9.90
N SER A 69 3.82 36.28 -9.24
CA SER A 69 4.39 35.03 -8.72
C SER A 69 3.44 34.20 -7.87
N LEU A 70 3.48 32.88 -8.10
CA LEU A 70 2.87 31.92 -7.18
C LEU A 70 3.84 31.75 -6.01
N PRO A 71 3.45 32.11 -4.78
CA PRO A 71 4.32 31.94 -3.62
C PRO A 71 4.54 30.44 -3.33
N GLY A 72 5.70 30.10 -2.75
CA GLY A 72 5.98 28.79 -2.19
C GLY A 72 6.75 27.81 -3.08
N PHE A 73 6.63 27.90 -4.41
CA PHE A 73 7.37 27.02 -5.32
C PHE A 73 8.86 27.40 -5.38
N ILE A 74 9.72 26.40 -5.23
CA ILE A 74 11.18 26.51 -5.30
C ILE A 74 11.64 25.99 -6.66
N GLY A 75 12.22 26.85 -7.49
CA GLY A 75 12.67 26.50 -8.83
C GLY A 75 13.33 27.65 -9.57
N THR A 76 13.77 27.41 -10.80
CA THR A 76 14.34 28.44 -11.68
C THR A 76 13.22 29.05 -12.52
N GLU A 77 13.14 30.38 -12.53
CA GLU A 77 12.16 31.14 -13.30
C GLU A 77 12.80 31.74 -14.56
N SER A 78 12.09 31.68 -15.68
CA SER A 78 12.49 32.29 -16.96
C SER A 78 11.27 32.91 -17.65
N THR A 79 11.54 33.84 -18.57
CA THR A 79 10.49 34.42 -19.43
C THR A 79 10.39 33.64 -20.72
N VAL A 80 9.17 33.27 -21.11
CA VAL A 80 8.86 32.55 -22.35
C VAL A 80 7.80 33.30 -23.15
N SER A 81 7.81 33.12 -24.48
CA SER A 81 6.77 33.62 -25.38
C SER A 81 5.83 32.49 -25.75
N VAL A 82 4.54 32.69 -25.53
CA VAL A 82 3.48 31.70 -25.71
C VAL A 82 2.41 32.29 -26.61
N ASP A 83 2.33 31.86 -27.88
CA ASP A 83 1.44 32.46 -28.90
C ASP A 83 1.50 34.01 -28.94
N GLY A 84 2.70 34.59 -28.79
CA GLY A 84 2.93 36.04 -28.76
C GLY A 84 2.62 36.73 -27.41
N MET A 85 2.23 35.97 -26.39
CA MET A 85 2.05 36.45 -25.02
C MET A 85 3.31 36.22 -24.19
N VAL A 86 3.75 37.23 -23.44
CA VAL A 86 4.83 37.08 -22.47
C VAL A 86 4.30 36.35 -21.24
N ALA A 87 4.90 35.21 -20.93
CA ALA A 87 4.57 34.38 -19.78
C ALA A 87 5.82 34.06 -18.95
N SER A 88 5.62 33.70 -17.70
CA SER A 88 6.68 33.13 -16.85
C SER A 88 6.61 31.61 -16.91
N LEU A 89 7.78 30.97 -17.07
CA LEU A 89 8.00 29.54 -16.87
C LEU A 89 8.85 29.35 -15.61
N GLN A 90 8.32 28.60 -14.66
CA GLN A 90 9.08 28.13 -13.50
C GLN A 90 9.33 26.62 -13.64
N VAL A 91 10.58 26.19 -13.50
CA VAL A 91 10.99 24.78 -13.48
C VAL A 91 11.47 24.42 -12.08
N CYS A 92 10.74 23.53 -11.44
CA CYS A 92 10.87 23.18 -10.03
C CYS A 92 11.29 21.71 -9.89
N PRO A 93 12.30 21.35 -9.06
CA PRO A 93 12.59 19.96 -8.75
C PRO A 93 11.39 19.28 -8.08
N ALA A 94 11.16 18.01 -8.38
CA ALA A 94 10.11 17.19 -7.76
C ALA A 94 10.49 16.78 -6.32
N ASN A 95 10.50 17.74 -5.39
CA ASN A 95 10.83 17.55 -3.98
C ASN A 95 9.61 17.75 -3.06
N ALA A 96 9.77 17.47 -1.76
CA ALA A 96 8.69 17.56 -0.78
C ALA A 96 8.09 18.97 -0.63
N ALA A 97 8.90 20.02 -0.75
CA ALA A 97 8.42 21.40 -0.67
C ALA A 97 7.48 21.73 -1.85
N ASN A 98 7.92 21.44 -3.07
CA ASN A 98 7.10 21.65 -4.26
C ASN A 98 5.90 20.70 -4.33
N ALA A 99 6.02 19.48 -3.80
CA ALA A 99 4.91 18.54 -3.68
C ALA A 99 3.80 19.07 -2.76
N ARG A 100 4.17 19.66 -1.62
CA ARG A 100 3.22 20.32 -0.70
C ARG A 100 2.48 21.47 -1.39
N GLU A 101 3.20 22.37 -2.04
CA GLU A 101 2.58 23.50 -2.74
C GLU A 101 1.68 23.02 -3.89
N LEU A 102 2.11 22.00 -4.64
CA LEU A 102 1.31 21.46 -5.73
C LEU A 102 0.00 20.83 -5.23
N ARG A 103 0.00 20.12 -4.09
CA ARG A 103 -1.24 19.59 -3.47
C ARG A 103 -2.19 20.69 -3.04
N ALA A 104 -1.66 21.82 -2.55
CA ALA A 104 -2.49 22.98 -2.20
C ALA A 104 -3.15 23.59 -3.44
N GLN A 105 -2.43 23.64 -4.57
CA GLN A 105 -2.95 24.15 -5.84
C GLN A 105 -3.85 23.15 -6.58
N LEU A 106 -3.65 21.84 -6.41
CA LEU A 106 -4.38 20.78 -7.10
C LEU A 106 -4.88 19.74 -6.08
N PRO A 107 -6.04 19.95 -5.43
CA PRO A 107 -6.52 19.10 -4.33
C PRO A 107 -6.74 17.62 -4.67
N PHE A 108 -6.91 17.26 -5.94
CA PHE A 108 -7.00 15.86 -6.35
C PHE A 108 -5.68 15.08 -6.15
N LEU A 109 -4.56 15.80 -5.94
CA LEU A 109 -3.25 15.25 -5.59
C LEU A 109 -3.08 15.03 -4.08
N ALA A 110 -4.05 15.39 -3.25
CA ALA A 110 -4.07 15.03 -1.85
C ALA A 110 -4.74 13.66 -1.66
N PRO A 111 -4.19 12.77 -0.81
CA PRO A 111 -4.84 11.50 -0.51
C PRO A 111 -6.18 11.73 0.21
N GLN A 112 -7.12 10.82 -0.01
CA GLN A 112 -8.49 10.89 0.50
C GLN A 112 -8.89 9.56 1.13
N GLY A 113 -9.83 9.61 2.08
CA GLY A 113 -10.44 8.42 2.66
C GLY A 113 -11.10 7.54 1.59
N VAL A 114 -11.02 6.23 1.79
CA VAL A 114 -11.57 5.22 0.91
C VAL A 114 -13.04 4.94 1.26
N GLY A 115 -13.34 4.89 2.54
CA GLY A 115 -14.57 4.38 3.14
C GLY A 115 -14.75 2.89 2.87
N LEU A 116 -16.00 2.49 2.66
CA LEU A 116 -16.39 1.11 2.37
C LEU A 116 -16.30 0.75 0.89
N ARG A 117 -15.72 1.63 0.05
CA ARG A 117 -15.44 1.29 -1.35
C ARG A 117 -14.45 0.13 -1.41
N LYS A 118 -14.74 -0.81 -2.27
CA LYS A 118 -13.82 -1.87 -2.69
C LYS A 118 -12.49 -1.26 -3.08
N SER A 119 -11.40 -1.71 -2.46
CA SER A 119 -10.12 -1.00 -2.58
C SER A 119 -8.91 -1.90 -2.74
N VAL A 120 -7.90 -1.40 -3.45
CA VAL A 120 -6.63 -2.09 -3.66
C VAL A 120 -5.46 -1.22 -3.18
N GLY A 121 -4.65 -1.80 -2.31
CA GLY A 121 -3.38 -1.30 -1.86
C GLY A 121 -2.28 -1.61 -2.86
N CYS A 122 -1.66 -0.56 -3.41
CA CYS A 122 -0.64 -0.65 -4.44
C CYS A 122 0.72 -0.24 -3.87
N GLY A 123 1.23 -1.02 -2.91
CA GLY A 123 2.48 -0.69 -2.24
C GLY A 123 3.67 -0.63 -3.19
N ASP A 124 4.53 0.36 -2.96
CA ASP A 124 5.70 0.65 -3.79
C ASP A 124 6.91 0.87 -2.89
N ARG A 125 7.87 -0.07 -2.97
CA ARG A 125 9.12 -0.03 -2.19
C ARG A 125 10.20 0.85 -2.82
N LEU A 126 10.01 1.27 -4.07
CA LEU A 126 11.00 1.95 -4.89
C LEU A 126 10.65 3.42 -5.16
N GLY A 127 9.37 3.80 -5.08
CA GLY A 127 8.89 5.16 -5.37
C GLY A 127 8.70 5.45 -6.87
N LEU A 128 8.68 4.40 -7.71
CA LEU A 128 8.60 4.50 -9.16
C LEU A 128 7.39 3.79 -9.78
N ALA A 129 6.63 3.01 -9.01
CA ALA A 129 5.62 2.09 -9.53
C ALA A 129 4.25 2.73 -9.80
N THR A 130 3.94 3.85 -9.12
CA THR A 130 2.60 4.44 -9.15
C THR A 130 2.04 4.71 -10.56
N PRO A 131 2.83 5.18 -11.56
CA PRO A 131 2.31 5.32 -12.93
C PRO A 131 1.77 4.01 -13.52
N GLY A 132 2.49 2.90 -13.34
CA GLY A 132 2.03 1.56 -13.75
C GLY A 132 0.80 1.10 -12.96
N HIS A 133 0.75 1.41 -11.66
CA HIS A 133 -0.44 1.14 -10.84
C HIS A 133 -1.67 1.91 -11.31
N VAL A 134 -1.53 3.19 -11.66
CA VAL A 134 -2.62 4.01 -12.22
C VAL A 134 -3.15 3.40 -13.51
N ARG A 135 -2.26 2.96 -14.41
CA ARG A 135 -2.67 2.29 -15.65
C ARG A 135 -3.42 1.00 -15.39
N ALA A 136 -2.97 0.19 -14.43
CA ALA A 136 -3.69 -1.03 -14.02
C ALA A 136 -5.08 -0.74 -13.46
N VAL A 137 -5.19 0.24 -12.55
CA VAL A 137 -6.44 0.59 -11.86
C VAL A 137 -7.48 1.12 -12.82
N ARG A 138 -7.08 1.89 -13.85
CA ARG A 138 -7.99 2.34 -14.93
C ARG A 138 -8.73 1.20 -15.65
N ARG A 139 -8.21 -0.03 -15.59
CA ARG A 139 -8.80 -1.19 -16.24
C ARG A 139 -9.93 -1.83 -15.42
N GLY A 140 -10.13 -1.42 -14.18
CA GLY A 140 -11.14 -1.97 -13.28
C GLY A 140 -11.83 -0.93 -12.42
N THR A 141 -12.52 -1.38 -11.37
CA THR A 141 -13.41 -0.54 -10.56
C THR A 141 -12.96 -0.35 -9.11
N MET A 142 -11.83 -0.95 -8.70
CA MET A 142 -11.32 -0.83 -7.32
C MET A 142 -10.72 0.55 -7.05
N TYR A 143 -11.02 1.11 -5.88
CA TYR A 143 -10.43 2.37 -5.45
C TYR A 143 -8.96 2.18 -5.04
N PRO A 144 -8.02 2.97 -5.58
CA PRO A 144 -6.60 2.77 -5.32
C PRO A 144 -6.13 3.42 -4.01
N ILE A 145 -5.24 2.73 -3.31
CA ILE A 145 -4.37 3.29 -2.28
C ILE A 145 -2.94 3.22 -2.82
N PHE A 146 -2.49 4.29 -3.49
CA PHE A 146 -1.19 4.32 -4.16
C PHE A 146 -0.02 4.55 -3.18
N ALA A 147 -0.26 5.29 -2.09
CA ALA A 147 0.75 5.48 -1.05
C ALA A 147 0.54 4.44 0.05
N GLN A 148 1.21 3.29 -0.06
CA GLN A 148 1.15 2.26 0.98
C GLN A 148 2.53 1.68 1.24
N GLN A 149 2.99 1.77 2.48
CA GLN A 149 4.14 1.02 2.97
C GLN A 149 4.02 0.78 4.47
N SER A 150 4.53 -0.35 4.92
CA SER A 150 4.70 -0.62 6.35
C SER A 150 5.91 0.08 6.95
N ILE A 151 5.91 0.33 8.26
CA ILE A 151 7.09 0.83 9.01
C ILE A 151 8.31 -0.07 8.79
N ARG A 152 8.09 -1.39 8.76
CA ARG A 152 9.11 -2.40 8.44
C ARG A 152 9.71 -2.19 7.05
N GLU A 153 8.89 -1.89 6.04
CA GLU A 153 9.37 -1.64 4.68
C GLU A 153 10.09 -0.29 4.55
N MET A 154 9.57 0.77 5.17
CA MET A 154 10.21 2.08 5.19
C MET A 154 11.61 1.99 5.83
N THR A 155 11.72 1.32 6.97
CA THR A 155 12.99 1.04 7.65
C THR A 155 13.96 0.27 6.75
N ARG A 156 13.48 -0.80 6.11
CA ARG A 156 14.32 -1.67 5.25
C ARG A 156 14.73 -1.05 3.93
N THR A 157 14.03 -0.02 3.49
CA THR A 157 14.36 0.71 2.25
C THR A 157 15.09 2.02 2.53
N GLY A 158 15.22 2.41 3.81
CA GLY A 158 15.72 3.72 4.19
C GLY A 158 14.85 4.86 3.64
N ARG A 159 13.54 4.64 3.56
CA ARG A 159 12.55 5.63 3.10
C ARG A 159 11.80 6.23 4.28
N THR A 160 11.35 7.46 4.13
CA THR A 160 10.52 8.16 5.12
C THR A 160 9.04 8.14 4.71
N PRO A 161 8.10 8.28 5.67
CA PRO A 161 6.67 8.43 5.36
C PRO A 161 6.38 9.54 4.34
N GLN A 162 7.10 10.65 4.39
CA GLN A 162 6.98 11.76 3.44
C GLN A 162 7.33 11.34 2.01
N GLN A 163 8.41 10.57 1.82
CA GLN A 163 8.79 10.06 0.49
C GLN A 163 7.72 9.14 -0.09
N VAL A 164 7.08 8.29 0.73
CA VAL A 164 5.99 7.41 0.27
C VAL A 164 4.83 8.21 -0.32
N LEU A 165 4.40 9.27 0.37
CA LEU A 165 3.32 10.14 -0.09
C LEU A 165 3.69 10.93 -1.34
N ASP A 166 4.89 11.51 -1.35
CA ASP A 166 5.34 12.35 -2.47
C ASP A 166 5.56 11.54 -3.73
N ASP A 167 6.20 10.36 -3.64
CA ASP A 167 6.45 9.49 -4.79
C ASP A 167 5.13 8.99 -5.42
N ALA A 168 4.14 8.65 -4.59
CA ALA A 168 2.80 8.30 -5.06
C ALA A 168 2.11 9.50 -5.73
N MET A 169 2.15 10.68 -5.10
CA MET A 169 1.56 11.90 -5.67
C MET A 169 2.16 12.24 -7.03
N TRP A 170 3.49 12.15 -7.17
CA TRP A 170 4.14 12.42 -8.45
C TRP A 170 3.71 11.44 -9.53
N GLY A 171 3.49 10.16 -9.21
CA GLY A 171 2.94 9.19 -10.15
C GLY A 171 1.47 9.46 -10.52
N VAL A 172 0.64 9.86 -9.56
CA VAL A 172 -0.74 10.30 -9.78
C VAL A 172 -0.79 11.51 -10.72
N PHE A 173 0.07 12.50 -10.48
CA PHE A 173 0.20 13.68 -11.33
C PHE A 173 0.72 13.33 -12.71
N GLN A 174 1.77 12.49 -12.81
CA GLN A 174 2.37 12.04 -14.07
C GLN A 174 1.32 11.43 -15.02
N GLU A 175 0.46 10.58 -14.47
CA GLU A 175 -0.57 9.89 -15.24
C GLU A 175 -1.89 10.66 -15.34
N GLY A 176 -2.02 11.82 -14.69
CA GLY A 176 -3.24 12.63 -14.72
C GLY A 176 -4.45 11.94 -14.06
N TRP A 177 -4.23 11.16 -13.00
CA TRP A 177 -5.30 10.51 -12.26
C TRP A 177 -6.05 11.51 -11.38
N ARG A 178 -7.38 11.58 -11.50
CA ARG A 178 -8.23 12.59 -10.81
C ARG A 178 -9.35 11.99 -9.96
N ASP A 179 -9.54 10.67 -9.96
CA ASP A 179 -10.68 10.00 -9.32
C ASP A 179 -10.50 9.77 -7.79
N GLY A 180 -9.46 10.37 -7.21
CA GLY A 180 -9.06 10.21 -5.81
C GLY A 180 -8.20 8.95 -5.59
N TYR A 181 -7.37 8.99 -4.56
CA TYR A 181 -6.57 7.85 -4.12
C TYR A 181 -6.35 7.90 -2.61
N GLY A 182 -6.07 6.76 -1.99
CA GLY A 182 -5.77 6.65 -0.55
C GLY A 182 -4.27 6.67 -0.24
N ALA A 183 -3.96 6.91 1.03
CA ALA A 183 -2.64 6.72 1.61
C ALA A 183 -2.72 5.96 2.94
N ASP A 184 -2.13 4.76 2.98
CA ASP A 184 -2.15 3.83 4.10
C ASP A 184 -0.78 3.70 4.78
N ALA A 185 -0.74 4.07 6.05
CA ALA A 185 0.37 3.82 6.95
C ALA A 185 0.20 2.41 7.53
N ASP A 186 0.90 1.46 6.90
CA ASP A 186 0.63 0.04 7.10
C ASP A 186 1.38 -0.54 8.32
N HIS A 187 0.80 -1.53 9.00
CA HIS A 187 1.38 -2.23 10.17
C HIS A 187 2.01 -1.29 11.24
N LEU A 188 1.27 -0.26 11.68
CA LEU A 188 1.67 0.61 12.78
C LEU A 188 1.55 -0.11 14.13
N LYS A 189 2.59 0.00 14.96
CA LYS A 189 2.66 -0.67 16.26
C LYS A 189 2.79 0.30 17.43
N THR A 190 3.41 1.46 17.20
CA THR A 190 3.81 2.41 18.24
C THR A 190 3.17 3.78 18.03
N ILE A 191 3.19 4.60 19.08
CA ILE A 191 2.72 5.99 19.04
C ILE A 191 3.65 6.83 18.16
N GLU A 192 4.96 6.59 18.24
CA GLU A 192 5.98 7.29 17.47
C GLU A 192 5.78 7.09 15.95
N ASP A 193 5.45 5.87 15.53
CA ASP A 193 5.13 5.58 14.13
C ASP A 193 3.89 6.35 13.66
N ILE A 194 2.85 6.42 14.52
CA ILE A 194 1.62 7.18 14.25
C ILE A 194 1.97 8.66 14.08
N GLU A 195 2.78 9.25 14.95
CA GLU A 195 3.18 10.65 14.86
C GLU A 195 3.85 10.97 13.52
N GLN A 196 4.81 10.16 13.09
CA GLN A 196 5.51 10.37 11.82
C GLN A 196 4.57 10.29 10.62
N CYS A 197 3.63 9.33 10.62
CA CYS A 197 2.67 9.16 9.54
C CYS A 197 1.59 10.25 9.53
N VAL A 198 1.13 10.69 10.71
CA VAL A 198 0.22 11.84 10.86
C VAL A 198 0.88 13.10 10.31
N LEU A 199 2.13 13.36 10.66
CA LEU A 199 2.89 14.52 10.18
C LEU A 199 3.05 14.52 8.66
N ALA A 200 3.33 13.35 8.07
CA ALA A 200 3.51 13.24 6.62
C ALA A 200 2.22 13.48 5.82
N GLY A 201 1.06 13.06 6.35
CA GLY A 201 -0.23 13.27 5.68
C GLY A 201 -1.05 12.02 5.39
N PHE A 202 -0.77 10.89 6.03
CA PHE A 202 -1.54 9.66 5.81
C PHE A 202 -3.00 9.82 6.23
N VAL A 203 -3.88 9.04 5.58
CA VAL A 203 -5.35 9.11 5.78
C VAL A 203 -5.95 7.77 6.19
N LEU A 204 -5.27 6.64 5.94
CA LEU A 204 -5.59 5.33 6.49
C LEU A 204 -4.44 4.90 7.41
N TYR A 205 -4.78 4.40 8.58
CA TYR A 205 -3.84 3.91 9.58
C TYR A 205 -4.17 2.46 9.86
N THR A 206 -3.24 1.56 9.58
CA THR A 206 -3.41 0.12 9.83
C THR A 206 -2.69 -0.25 11.11
N PHE A 207 -3.44 -0.52 12.18
CA PHE A 207 -2.86 -0.94 13.46
C PHE A 207 -2.62 -2.44 13.48
N ASP A 208 -1.42 -2.82 13.90
CA ASP A 208 -1.00 -4.20 14.08
C ASP A 208 -0.70 -4.46 15.57
N PRO A 209 -1.69 -4.89 16.35
CA PRO A 209 -1.51 -5.30 17.74
C PRO A 209 -0.98 -6.74 17.87
N GLY A 210 -0.39 -7.34 16.82
CA GLY A 210 0.01 -8.75 16.79
C GLY A 210 0.91 -9.18 17.96
N GLU A 211 1.79 -8.30 18.44
CA GLU A 211 2.67 -8.56 19.60
C GLU A 211 1.89 -8.76 20.92
N TYR A 212 0.65 -8.28 20.98
CA TYR A 212 -0.26 -8.41 22.11
C TYR A 212 -1.23 -9.59 21.95
N VAL A 213 -1.15 -10.35 20.85
CA VAL A 213 -1.92 -11.58 20.66
C VAL A 213 -1.21 -12.75 21.34
N ASN A 214 -1.93 -13.47 22.21
CA ASN A 214 -1.38 -14.64 22.89
C ASN A 214 -1.59 -15.91 22.06
N ASP A 215 -0.71 -16.15 21.09
CA ASP A 215 -0.83 -17.30 20.16
C ASP A 215 -0.95 -18.67 20.87
N GLN A 216 -0.30 -18.83 22.02
CA GLN A 216 -0.34 -20.08 22.79
C GLN A 216 -1.75 -20.39 23.35
N ALA A 217 -2.62 -19.37 23.51
CA ALA A 217 -3.99 -19.56 23.97
C ALA A 217 -4.81 -20.49 23.06
N ALA A 218 -4.45 -20.62 21.78
CA ALA A 218 -5.11 -21.55 20.87
C ALA A 218 -5.00 -23.01 21.32
N MET A 219 -3.92 -23.38 22.00
CA MET A 219 -3.59 -24.77 22.37
C MET A 219 -3.77 -25.08 23.86
N HIS A 220 -4.09 -24.08 24.69
CA HIS A 220 -4.25 -24.27 26.13
C HIS A 220 -5.59 -24.88 26.52
N ASP A 221 -5.60 -25.58 27.65
CA ASP A 221 -6.79 -26.09 28.32
C ASP A 221 -7.58 -24.98 29.05
N ALA A 222 -8.77 -25.33 29.54
CA ALA A 222 -9.67 -24.38 30.18
C ALA A 222 -9.07 -23.75 31.45
N ASP A 223 -8.38 -24.52 32.29
CA ASP A 223 -7.83 -24.00 33.56
C ASP A 223 -6.69 -23.01 33.31
N THR A 224 -5.80 -23.31 32.36
CA THR A 224 -4.74 -22.40 31.94
C THR A 224 -5.32 -21.12 31.34
N LEU A 225 -6.38 -21.24 30.55
CA LEU A 225 -7.07 -20.07 29.99
C LEU A 225 -7.74 -19.23 31.08
N ARG A 226 -8.41 -19.83 32.07
CA ARG A 226 -8.99 -19.11 33.22
C ARG A 226 -7.92 -18.31 33.97
N ALA A 227 -6.80 -18.94 34.29
CA ALA A 227 -5.68 -18.26 34.96
C ALA A 227 -5.15 -17.06 34.15
N LYS A 228 -5.10 -17.17 32.82
CA LYS A 228 -4.72 -16.05 31.94
C LYS A 228 -5.75 -14.91 31.96
N VAL A 229 -7.04 -15.26 31.94
CA VAL A 229 -8.17 -14.31 31.94
C VAL A 229 -8.26 -13.55 33.28
N GLU A 230 -7.97 -14.22 34.40
CA GLU A 230 -7.90 -13.61 35.73
C GLU A 230 -6.80 -12.55 35.84
N GLN A 231 -5.71 -12.68 35.07
CA GLN A 231 -4.58 -11.76 35.05
C GLN A 231 -4.74 -10.60 34.04
N LEU A 232 -5.92 -10.45 33.41
CA LEU A 232 -6.17 -9.33 32.51
C LEU A 232 -6.40 -8.03 33.30
N PRO A 233 -5.84 -6.88 32.86
CA PRO A 233 -6.11 -5.57 33.43
C PRO A 233 -7.52 -5.12 33.00
N TRP A 234 -8.54 -5.68 33.64
CA TRP A 234 -9.95 -5.42 33.30
C TRP A 234 -10.34 -3.94 33.27
N HIS A 235 -9.66 -3.11 34.06
CA HIS A 235 -9.84 -1.65 34.03
C HIS A 235 -9.50 -1.02 32.67
N GLU A 236 -8.45 -1.48 31.97
CA GLU A 236 -8.09 -1.02 30.61
C GLU A 236 -9.11 -1.48 29.57
N MET A 237 -9.80 -2.60 29.84
CA MET A 237 -10.87 -3.13 28.99
C MET A 237 -12.22 -2.47 29.28
N GLU A 238 -12.31 -1.55 30.26
CA GLU A 238 -13.55 -0.85 30.65
C GLU A 238 -14.74 -1.80 30.87
N THR A 239 -14.48 -2.95 31.50
CA THR A 239 -15.47 -3.99 31.83
C THR A 239 -14.92 -4.90 32.92
N SER A 240 -15.69 -5.90 33.34
CA SER A 240 -15.25 -6.97 34.22
C SER A 240 -15.42 -8.34 33.57
N TRP A 241 -14.70 -9.36 34.05
CA TRP A 241 -14.93 -10.74 33.60
C TRP A 241 -16.39 -11.19 33.80
N SER A 242 -17.00 -10.79 34.91
CA SER A 242 -18.40 -11.12 35.23
C SER A 242 -19.36 -10.52 34.19
N ASP A 243 -19.20 -9.24 33.87
CA ASP A 243 -20.06 -8.57 32.91
C ASP A 243 -19.86 -9.12 31.50
N LEU A 244 -18.60 -9.35 31.11
CA LEU A 244 -18.28 -9.95 29.81
C LEU A 244 -18.92 -11.34 29.68
N ARG A 245 -18.87 -12.18 30.73
CA ARG A 245 -19.59 -13.47 30.73
C ARG A 245 -21.09 -13.29 30.52
N CYS A 246 -21.73 -12.32 31.17
CA CYS A 246 -23.16 -12.06 30.98
C CYS A 246 -23.51 -11.72 29.52
N HIS A 247 -22.58 -11.08 28.79
CA HIS A 247 -22.76 -10.70 27.39
C HIS A 247 -22.48 -11.83 26.39
N TYR A 248 -21.62 -12.79 26.70
CA TYR A 248 -21.20 -13.82 25.74
C TYR A 248 -21.55 -15.25 26.15
N LEU A 249 -21.34 -15.64 27.41
CA LEU A 249 -21.36 -17.04 27.83
C LEU A 249 -22.76 -17.66 27.68
N GLY A 250 -22.81 -18.80 26.98
CA GLY A 250 -24.05 -19.53 26.71
C GLY A 250 -24.93 -18.85 25.66
N ARG A 251 -24.48 -17.76 25.05
CA ARG A 251 -25.21 -17.06 23.98
C ARG A 251 -24.73 -17.51 22.61
N THR A 252 -25.60 -17.32 21.64
CA THR A 252 -25.29 -17.49 20.22
C THR A 252 -25.54 -16.16 19.54
N MET A 253 -24.51 -15.61 18.90
CA MET A 253 -24.57 -14.32 18.24
C MET A 253 -25.07 -14.50 16.82
N ASP A 254 -26.18 -13.84 16.50
CA ASP A 254 -26.74 -13.81 15.15
C ASP A 254 -25.97 -12.81 14.29
N VAL A 255 -25.43 -13.26 13.16
CA VAL A 255 -24.77 -12.42 12.15
C VAL A 255 -25.41 -12.59 10.77
N GLY A 256 -26.72 -12.86 10.73
CA GLY A 256 -27.50 -13.07 9.52
C GLY A 256 -27.59 -14.56 9.18
N ASP A 257 -26.93 -14.98 8.10
CA ASP A 257 -26.97 -16.38 7.64
C ASP A 257 -26.21 -17.35 8.57
N PHE A 258 -25.54 -16.84 9.60
CA PHE A 258 -24.71 -17.62 10.51
C PHE A 258 -24.97 -17.25 11.97
N ALA A 259 -24.72 -18.23 12.83
CA ALA A 259 -24.82 -18.13 14.27
C ALA A 259 -23.46 -18.48 14.90
N ILE A 260 -22.96 -17.62 15.79
CA ILE A 260 -21.66 -17.77 16.45
C ILE A 260 -21.87 -18.12 17.93
N PRO A 261 -21.77 -19.40 18.33
CA PRO A 261 -21.94 -19.81 19.72
C PRO A 261 -20.73 -19.44 20.58
N PHE A 262 -20.98 -19.07 21.83
CA PHE A 262 -19.97 -18.83 22.85
C PHE A 262 -20.19 -19.74 24.06
N ASP A 263 -19.63 -20.95 24.00
CA ASP A 263 -19.44 -21.76 25.21
C ASP A 263 -18.27 -21.22 26.05
N GLU A 264 -18.04 -21.82 27.22
CA GLU A 264 -17.01 -21.34 28.15
C GLU A 264 -15.61 -21.38 27.52
N LEU A 265 -15.25 -22.49 26.86
CA LEU A 265 -13.93 -22.67 26.29
C LEU A 265 -13.68 -21.70 25.12
N THR A 266 -14.69 -21.48 24.28
CA THR A 266 -14.64 -20.54 23.15
C THR A 266 -14.45 -19.11 23.64
N LEU A 267 -15.21 -18.70 24.67
CA LEU A 267 -15.07 -17.38 25.27
C LEU A 267 -13.71 -17.17 25.94
N LEU A 268 -13.29 -18.12 26.78
CA LEU A 268 -12.00 -18.07 27.46
C LEU A 268 -10.84 -17.97 26.44
N ARG A 269 -10.90 -18.75 25.36
CA ARG A 269 -9.87 -18.73 24.31
C ARG A 269 -9.83 -17.39 23.58
N ALA A 270 -10.98 -16.85 23.16
CA ALA A 270 -11.03 -15.56 22.48
C ALA A 270 -10.49 -14.43 23.37
N VAL A 271 -10.91 -14.40 24.64
CA VAL A 271 -10.48 -13.38 25.61
C VAL A 271 -8.99 -13.51 25.94
N ALA A 272 -8.51 -14.71 26.27
CA ALA A 272 -7.10 -14.93 26.58
C ALA A 272 -6.16 -14.65 25.40
N LYS A 273 -6.63 -14.89 24.17
CA LYS A 273 -5.86 -14.65 22.94
C LYS A 273 -5.83 -13.17 22.56
N TYR A 274 -6.96 -12.46 22.63
CA TYR A 274 -7.11 -11.15 21.98
C TYR A 274 -7.39 -9.95 22.90
N ALA A 275 -7.74 -10.12 24.17
CA ALA A 275 -8.09 -8.97 25.02
C ALA A 275 -6.97 -7.91 25.07
N ARG A 276 -5.70 -8.34 25.17
CA ARG A 276 -4.54 -7.43 25.15
C ARG A 276 -4.39 -6.70 23.82
N ALA A 277 -4.61 -7.38 22.70
CA ALA A 277 -4.58 -6.77 21.39
C ALA A 277 -5.70 -5.72 21.21
N VAL A 278 -6.90 -5.98 21.75
CA VAL A 278 -8.00 -5.01 21.75
C VAL A 278 -7.63 -3.77 22.58
N MET A 279 -7.12 -3.94 23.80
CA MET A 279 -6.70 -2.82 24.65
C MET A 279 -5.62 -1.96 24.00
N HIS A 280 -4.59 -2.59 23.41
CA HIS A 280 -3.53 -1.87 22.68
C HIS A 280 -4.08 -1.09 21.48
N THR A 281 -4.97 -1.71 20.70
CA THR A 281 -5.62 -1.05 19.56
C THR A 281 -6.40 0.18 20.01
N VAL A 282 -7.14 0.08 21.12
CA VAL A 282 -7.90 1.20 21.70
C VAL A 282 -6.98 2.32 22.16
N GLN A 283 -5.83 1.99 22.77
CA GLN A 283 -4.82 2.98 23.15
C GLN A 283 -4.30 3.75 21.94
N LEU A 284 -3.86 3.05 20.89
CA LEU A 284 -3.37 3.67 19.66
C LEU A 284 -4.46 4.51 18.98
N TYR A 285 -5.71 4.02 18.98
CA TYR A 285 -6.85 4.74 18.41
C TYR A 285 -7.14 6.03 19.14
N ARG A 286 -7.26 5.98 20.48
CA ARG A 286 -7.50 7.18 21.29
C ARG A 286 -6.38 8.20 21.12
N TYR A 287 -5.14 7.75 21.01
CA TYR A 287 -4.01 8.61 20.69
C TYR A 287 -4.18 9.29 19.32
N LEU A 288 -4.42 8.50 18.24
CA LEU A 288 -4.63 9.02 16.89
C LEU A 288 -5.76 10.06 16.85
N VAL A 289 -6.92 9.74 17.45
CA VAL A 289 -8.06 10.65 17.54
C VAL A 289 -7.67 11.93 18.28
N GLY A 290 -6.98 11.82 19.41
CA GLY A 290 -6.49 12.98 20.16
C GLY A 290 -5.54 13.86 19.35
N ARG A 291 -4.68 13.28 18.52
CA ARG A 291 -3.74 14.02 17.66
C ARG A 291 -4.42 14.70 16.47
N LEU A 292 -5.47 14.11 15.92
CA LEU A 292 -6.20 14.65 14.76
C LEU A 292 -7.39 15.53 15.15
N SER A 293 -7.82 15.49 16.42
CA SER A 293 -8.90 16.32 16.95
C SER A 293 -8.67 17.81 16.67
N GLY A 294 -9.67 18.49 16.12
CA GLY A 294 -9.60 19.91 15.77
C GLY A 294 -8.82 20.25 14.49
N SER A 295 -8.13 19.29 13.86
CA SER A 295 -7.39 19.53 12.61
C SER A 295 -8.28 19.56 11.35
N GLY A 296 -9.51 19.04 11.45
CA GLY A 296 -10.41 18.84 10.31
C GLY A 296 -9.95 17.77 9.31
N ARG A 297 -8.83 17.08 9.56
CA ARG A 297 -8.30 16.03 8.70
C ARG A 297 -9.11 14.74 8.87
N ALA A 298 -9.60 14.22 7.75
CA ALA A 298 -10.20 12.88 7.72
C ALA A 298 -9.14 11.82 8.01
N TYR A 299 -9.56 10.76 8.70
CA TYR A 299 -8.76 9.56 8.93
C TYR A 299 -9.65 8.33 8.91
N GLU A 300 -9.02 7.20 8.60
CA GLU A 300 -9.63 5.89 8.58
C GLU A 300 -8.74 4.92 9.36
N LEU A 301 -9.36 3.90 9.95
CA LEU A 301 -8.66 2.89 10.72
C LEU A 301 -8.90 1.51 10.12
N GLU A 302 -7.80 0.78 9.92
CA GLU A 302 -7.79 -0.67 9.76
C GLU A 302 -7.18 -1.33 11.00
N VAL A 303 -7.71 -2.48 11.41
CA VAL A 303 -7.09 -3.33 12.44
C VAL A 303 -6.66 -4.64 11.83
N SER A 304 -5.38 -5.00 11.95
CA SER A 304 -4.85 -6.25 11.41
C SER A 304 -4.45 -7.25 12.49
N VAL A 305 -4.86 -8.50 12.34
CA VAL A 305 -4.41 -9.65 13.14
C VAL A 305 -3.95 -10.82 12.24
N ASP A 306 -3.52 -10.50 11.01
CA ASP A 306 -3.16 -11.47 9.97
C ASP A 306 -1.83 -12.21 10.26
N GLU A 307 -0.87 -11.54 10.91
CA GLU A 307 0.47 -12.07 11.21
C GLU A 307 0.51 -12.97 12.48
N THR A 308 -0.64 -13.40 13.02
CA THR A 308 -0.73 -14.33 14.18
C THR A 308 -0.29 -15.75 13.82
N ALA A 309 -0.03 -16.65 14.78
CA ALA A 309 0.40 -18.02 14.47
C ALA A 309 -0.76 -18.92 13.98
N THR A 310 -1.94 -18.74 14.58
CA THR A 310 -3.12 -19.57 14.33
C THR A 310 -4.24 -18.78 13.63
N PRO A 311 -4.97 -19.40 12.67
CA PRO A 311 -6.09 -18.73 12.00
C PRO A 311 -7.08 -18.11 12.99
N THR A 312 -7.62 -16.96 12.64
CA THR A 312 -8.65 -16.27 13.42
C THR A 312 -9.96 -17.03 13.28
N SER A 313 -10.47 -17.59 14.38
CA SER A 313 -11.77 -18.26 14.34
C SER A 313 -12.92 -17.25 14.16
N PRO A 314 -14.11 -17.66 13.70
CA PRO A 314 -15.26 -16.77 13.66
C PRO A 314 -15.61 -16.14 15.01
N ALA A 315 -15.52 -16.90 16.11
CA ALA A 315 -15.76 -16.37 17.46
C ALA A 315 -14.70 -15.35 17.88
N GLU A 316 -13.43 -15.58 17.52
CA GLU A 316 -12.34 -14.63 17.76
C GLU A 316 -12.53 -13.33 16.97
N HIS A 317 -12.91 -13.41 15.69
CA HIS A 317 -13.24 -12.22 14.89
C HIS A 317 -14.43 -11.47 15.52
N TYR A 318 -15.53 -12.17 15.82
CA TYR A 318 -16.69 -11.55 16.47
C TYR A 318 -16.30 -10.84 17.77
N PHE A 319 -15.54 -11.51 18.64
CA PHE A 319 -15.08 -10.94 19.90
C PHE A 319 -14.26 -9.66 19.69
N VAL A 320 -13.24 -9.71 18.82
CA VAL A 320 -12.38 -8.55 18.54
C VAL A 320 -13.21 -7.38 18.02
N ALA A 321 -14.02 -7.61 16.98
CA ALA A 321 -14.81 -6.54 16.37
C ALA A 321 -15.86 -5.96 17.32
N ASN A 322 -16.54 -6.80 18.10
CA ASN A 322 -17.57 -6.35 19.03
C ASN A 322 -16.98 -5.56 20.20
N GLU A 323 -15.84 -6.00 20.76
CA GLU A 323 -15.18 -5.27 21.85
C GLU A 323 -14.56 -3.95 21.37
N LEU A 324 -13.96 -3.90 20.19
CA LEU A 324 -13.50 -2.65 19.58
C LEU A 324 -14.66 -1.66 19.40
N LYS A 325 -15.81 -2.13 18.88
CA LYS A 325 -17.03 -1.33 18.74
C LYS A 325 -17.54 -0.84 20.10
N ARG A 326 -17.59 -1.70 21.11
CA ARG A 326 -18.00 -1.34 22.49
C ARG A 326 -17.12 -0.25 23.08
N LEU A 327 -15.81 -0.30 22.81
CA LEU A 327 -14.82 0.68 23.27
C LEU A 327 -14.75 1.94 22.38
N GLY A 328 -15.66 2.09 21.42
CA GLY A 328 -15.82 3.28 20.58
C GLY A 328 -14.90 3.36 19.36
N VAL A 329 -14.16 2.30 19.05
CA VAL A 329 -13.27 2.26 17.89
C VAL A 329 -14.10 2.19 16.60
N GLN A 330 -13.86 3.15 15.70
CA GLN A 330 -14.49 3.21 14.38
C GLN A 330 -13.49 2.71 13.34
N MET A 331 -13.67 1.49 12.84
CA MET A 331 -12.81 0.89 11.82
C MET A 331 -13.54 0.79 10.47
N VAL A 332 -12.81 1.00 9.38
CA VAL A 332 -13.31 0.81 8.01
C VAL A 332 -12.96 -0.58 7.46
N SER A 333 -12.03 -1.28 8.10
CA SER A 333 -11.61 -2.62 7.72
C SER A 333 -10.94 -3.40 8.85
N LEU A 334 -10.99 -4.72 8.74
CA LEU A 334 -10.29 -5.65 9.63
C LEU A 334 -9.62 -6.75 8.79
N ALA A 335 -8.36 -7.06 9.08
CA ALA A 335 -7.61 -8.13 8.42
C ALA A 335 -7.47 -9.35 9.36
N PRO A 336 -8.28 -10.41 9.20
CA PRO A 336 -8.12 -11.63 9.99
C PRO A 336 -6.98 -12.49 9.42
N ARG A 337 -6.49 -13.44 10.22
CA ARG A 337 -5.67 -14.54 9.70
C ARG A 337 -6.58 -15.64 9.17
N PHE A 338 -6.64 -15.79 7.85
CA PHE A 338 -7.42 -16.85 7.22
C PHE A 338 -6.81 -18.25 7.43
N VAL A 339 -7.62 -19.29 7.20
CA VAL A 339 -7.13 -20.66 7.02
C VAL A 339 -6.17 -20.77 5.82
N GLY A 340 -5.36 -21.83 5.81
CA GLY A 340 -4.31 -22.04 4.82
C GLY A 340 -3.11 -21.11 5.04
N ARG A 341 -2.32 -20.88 4.00
CA ARG A 341 -1.11 -20.04 4.07
C ARG A 341 -1.12 -18.97 2.98
N PHE A 342 -0.89 -17.73 3.41
CA PHE A 342 -0.75 -16.55 2.57
C PHE A 342 0.73 -16.16 2.48
N GLU A 343 1.56 -17.05 1.94
CA GLU A 343 3.00 -16.77 1.80
C GLU A 343 3.24 -15.65 0.77
N LYS A 344 4.31 -14.88 0.96
CA LYS A 344 4.60 -13.70 0.14
C LYS A 344 5.02 -14.11 -1.28
N GLY A 345 4.50 -13.41 -2.30
CA GLY A 345 4.93 -13.58 -3.69
C GLY A 345 4.44 -14.84 -4.42
N VAL A 346 3.53 -15.62 -3.83
CA VAL A 346 3.03 -16.88 -4.40
C VAL A 346 1.52 -17.00 -4.18
N ASP A 347 0.88 -17.94 -4.90
CA ASP A 347 -0.55 -18.22 -4.73
C ASP A 347 -0.86 -18.88 -3.37
N TYR A 348 -2.15 -18.94 -3.04
CA TYR A 348 -2.66 -19.53 -1.82
C TYR A 348 -2.30 -21.02 -1.69
N ILE A 349 -1.92 -21.42 -0.48
CA ILE A 349 -1.60 -22.82 -0.16
C ILE A 349 -2.59 -23.32 0.88
N GLY A 350 -3.53 -24.18 0.46
CA GLY A 350 -4.51 -24.78 1.34
C GLY A 350 -5.77 -25.24 0.60
N ASP A 351 -6.81 -25.59 1.35
CA ASP A 351 -8.12 -25.90 0.81
C ASP A 351 -8.88 -24.61 0.49
N VAL A 352 -9.20 -24.42 -0.78
CA VAL A 352 -9.92 -23.25 -1.30
C VAL A 352 -11.40 -23.25 -0.89
N ALA A 353 -12.03 -24.43 -0.78
CA ALA A 353 -13.40 -24.55 -0.33
C ALA A 353 -13.52 -24.22 1.17
N ALA A 354 -12.57 -24.69 1.98
CA ALA A 354 -12.49 -24.32 3.40
C ALA A 354 -12.28 -22.82 3.59
N PHE A 355 -11.43 -22.19 2.76
CA PHE A 355 -11.26 -20.74 2.74
C PHE A 355 -12.57 -20.02 2.40
N GLU A 356 -13.29 -20.43 1.35
CA GLU A 356 -14.57 -19.81 0.96
C GLU A 356 -15.60 -19.89 2.09
N GLN A 357 -15.74 -21.06 2.73
CA GLN A 357 -16.65 -21.24 3.86
C GLN A 357 -16.33 -20.28 5.01
N GLN A 358 -15.06 -20.16 5.39
CA GLN A 358 -14.64 -19.27 6.47
C GLN A 358 -14.84 -17.79 6.09
N LEU A 359 -14.53 -17.41 4.83
CA LEU A 359 -14.71 -16.05 4.34
C LEU A 359 -16.17 -15.60 4.42
N ARG A 360 -17.13 -16.47 4.07
CA ARG A 360 -18.56 -16.14 4.17
C ARG A 360 -18.95 -15.74 5.58
N ILE A 361 -18.45 -16.46 6.59
CA ILE A 361 -18.72 -16.16 8.00
C ILE A 361 -18.06 -14.85 8.42
N HIS A 362 -16.80 -14.63 8.05
CA HIS A 362 -16.10 -13.37 8.36
C HIS A 362 -16.77 -12.15 7.74
N VAL A 363 -17.24 -12.26 6.49
CA VAL A 363 -18.01 -11.19 5.82
C VAL A 363 -19.35 -10.97 6.52
N ALA A 364 -20.03 -12.02 6.96
CA ALA A 364 -21.28 -11.90 7.72
C ALA A 364 -21.07 -11.16 9.06
N ILE A 365 -20.01 -11.50 9.81
CA ILE A 365 -19.59 -10.78 11.01
C ILE A 365 -19.33 -9.30 10.70
N ALA A 366 -18.60 -9.02 9.62
CA ALA A 366 -18.28 -7.66 9.21
C ALA A 366 -19.50 -6.82 8.84
N ARG A 367 -20.53 -7.43 8.25
CA ARG A 367 -21.81 -6.78 7.98
C ARG A 367 -22.61 -6.53 9.26
N ALA A 368 -22.66 -7.51 10.17
CA ALA A 368 -23.46 -7.44 11.39
C ALA A 368 -22.89 -6.46 12.43
N LEU A 369 -21.57 -6.46 12.62
CA LEU A 369 -20.91 -5.60 13.60
C LEU A 369 -20.50 -4.24 12.99
N GLY A 370 -20.35 -4.18 11.67
CA GLY A 370 -19.99 -2.98 10.94
C GLY A 370 -21.19 -2.24 10.33
N PRO A 371 -21.13 -1.86 9.03
CA PRO A 371 -20.26 -2.48 8.02
C PRO A 371 -18.79 -2.00 8.04
N TYR A 372 -17.87 -2.94 7.85
CA TYR A 372 -16.44 -2.72 7.56
C TYR A 372 -15.97 -3.74 6.51
N LYS A 373 -14.84 -3.46 5.84
CA LYS A 373 -14.28 -4.34 4.80
C LYS A 373 -13.46 -5.47 5.43
N ILE A 374 -13.42 -6.62 4.76
CA ILE A 374 -12.42 -7.65 5.02
C ILE A 374 -11.15 -7.31 4.25
N SER A 375 -10.05 -7.12 4.97
CA SER A 375 -8.75 -6.79 4.39
C SER A 375 -7.90 -8.05 4.18
N PHE A 376 -7.32 -8.16 2.98
CA PHE A 376 -6.49 -9.26 2.53
C PHE A 376 -5.03 -8.81 2.53
N HIS A 377 -4.37 -9.01 3.67
CA HIS A 377 -2.93 -8.84 3.79
C HIS A 377 -2.19 -9.97 3.07
N SER A 378 -0.96 -9.69 2.63
CA SER A 378 -0.21 -10.60 1.73
C SER A 378 -1.01 -10.99 0.49
N GLY A 379 -1.90 -10.08 0.05
CA GLY A 379 -2.93 -10.35 -0.92
C GLY A 379 -2.42 -10.51 -2.34
N SER A 380 -1.20 -10.04 -2.64
CA SER A 380 -0.62 -10.23 -3.97
C SER A 380 -0.43 -11.70 -4.33
N ASP A 381 -0.59 -11.99 -5.62
CA ASP A 381 -0.44 -13.28 -6.27
C ASP A 381 -1.40 -14.39 -5.80
N LYS A 382 -2.41 -14.09 -4.98
CA LYS A 382 -3.45 -15.04 -4.51
C LYS A 382 -4.54 -15.28 -5.56
N PHE A 383 -4.15 -15.52 -6.81
CA PHE A 383 -5.06 -15.57 -7.96
C PHE A 383 -6.22 -16.55 -7.79
N ALA A 384 -5.98 -17.70 -7.14
CA ALA A 384 -7.02 -18.69 -6.87
C ALA A 384 -8.15 -18.14 -5.97
N LEU A 385 -7.88 -17.13 -5.15
CA LEU A 385 -8.83 -16.59 -4.17
C LEU A 385 -9.65 -15.40 -4.67
N TYR A 386 -9.16 -14.65 -5.67
CA TYR A 386 -9.82 -13.40 -6.07
C TYR A 386 -11.26 -13.56 -6.55
N PRO A 387 -11.62 -14.57 -7.39
CA PRO A 387 -13.02 -14.77 -7.79
C PRO A 387 -13.95 -15.07 -6.61
N ILE A 388 -13.42 -15.74 -5.57
CA ILE A 388 -14.16 -16.05 -4.35
C ILE A 388 -14.32 -14.78 -3.52
N ALA A 389 -13.24 -14.03 -3.30
CA ALA A 389 -13.26 -12.77 -2.57
C ALA A 389 -14.24 -11.76 -3.20
N ALA A 390 -14.19 -11.59 -4.52
CA ALA A 390 -15.10 -10.72 -5.26
C ALA A 390 -16.57 -11.15 -5.09
N ARG A 391 -16.87 -12.45 -5.24
CA ARG A 391 -18.23 -12.98 -5.12
C ARG A 391 -18.78 -12.89 -3.69
N VAL A 392 -17.98 -13.24 -2.69
CA VAL A 392 -18.44 -13.37 -1.29
C VAL A 392 -18.48 -12.02 -0.58
N ALA A 393 -17.42 -11.22 -0.70
CA ALA A 393 -17.32 -9.94 -0.02
C ALA A 393 -18.03 -8.80 -0.77
N GLY A 394 -18.19 -8.90 -2.09
CA GLY A 394 -18.72 -7.82 -2.91
C GLY A 394 -17.84 -6.58 -2.78
N ASP A 395 -18.43 -5.47 -2.36
CA ASP A 395 -17.68 -4.22 -2.14
C ASP A 395 -16.90 -4.17 -0.81
N LEU A 396 -17.20 -5.08 0.13
CA LEU A 396 -16.57 -5.11 1.45
C LEU A 396 -15.20 -5.82 1.44
N VAL A 397 -14.35 -5.47 0.49
CA VAL A 397 -13.01 -6.05 0.34
C VAL A 397 -11.95 -4.96 0.19
N HIS A 398 -10.84 -5.16 0.90
CA HIS A 398 -9.60 -4.44 0.67
C HIS A 398 -8.48 -5.42 0.34
N LEU A 399 -7.86 -5.31 -0.83
CA LEU A 399 -6.73 -6.16 -1.24
C LEU A 399 -5.40 -5.41 -1.05
N LYS A 400 -4.48 -5.90 -0.21
CA LYS A 400 -3.17 -5.27 -0.04
C LYS A 400 -2.07 -5.98 -0.80
N THR A 401 -1.39 -5.23 -1.66
CA THR A 401 -0.18 -5.65 -2.39
C THR A 401 0.97 -4.70 -2.05
N ALA A 402 2.21 -5.18 -2.17
CA ALA A 402 3.40 -4.32 -2.03
C ALA A 402 4.62 -4.92 -2.73
N GLY A 403 5.11 -6.06 -2.23
CA GLY A 403 6.36 -6.63 -2.72
C GLY A 403 6.31 -7.11 -4.17
N THR A 404 5.13 -7.39 -4.73
CA THR A 404 5.03 -7.75 -6.15
C THR A 404 5.44 -6.62 -7.09
N SER A 405 5.25 -5.35 -6.72
CA SER A 405 5.78 -4.20 -7.48
C SER A 405 7.31 -4.27 -7.62
N TYR A 406 8.00 -4.66 -6.54
CA TYR A 406 9.45 -4.85 -6.55
C TYR A 406 9.88 -6.07 -7.39
N LEU A 407 9.12 -7.16 -7.37
CA LEU A 407 9.39 -8.33 -8.21
C LEU A 407 9.26 -7.99 -9.70
N GLU A 408 8.25 -7.22 -10.08
CA GLU A 408 8.07 -6.77 -11.45
C GLU A 408 9.13 -5.74 -11.88
N ALA A 409 9.69 -4.95 -10.94
CA ALA A 409 10.86 -4.14 -11.20
C ALA A 409 12.10 -5.01 -11.54
N LEU A 410 12.31 -6.07 -10.77
CA LEU A 410 13.38 -7.04 -11.06
C LEU A 410 13.16 -7.77 -12.40
N ARG A 411 11.90 -7.95 -12.83
CA ARG A 411 11.58 -8.51 -14.15
C ARG A 411 12.11 -7.62 -15.26
N VAL A 412 11.92 -6.30 -15.16
CA VAL A 412 12.49 -5.34 -16.12
C VAL A 412 14.01 -5.44 -16.11
N VAL A 413 14.64 -5.45 -14.93
CA VAL A 413 16.10 -5.58 -14.81
C VAL A 413 16.60 -6.88 -15.45
N ALA A 414 15.89 -8.01 -15.28
CA ALA A 414 16.25 -9.28 -15.92
C ALA A 414 16.21 -9.20 -17.45
N ARG A 415 15.25 -8.45 -18.03
CA ARG A 415 15.10 -8.28 -19.48
C ARG A 415 16.18 -7.42 -20.12
N VAL A 416 16.53 -6.30 -19.47
CA VAL A 416 17.38 -5.26 -20.09
C VAL A 416 18.80 -5.22 -19.52
N HIS A 417 19.00 -5.73 -18.30
CA HIS A 417 20.29 -5.76 -17.62
C HIS A 417 20.52 -7.09 -16.88
N PRO A 418 20.59 -8.23 -17.59
CA PRO A 418 20.64 -9.57 -17.00
C PRO A 418 21.82 -9.77 -16.02
N THR A 419 22.97 -9.15 -16.27
CA THR A 419 24.12 -9.18 -15.35
C THR A 419 23.77 -8.62 -13.97
N LEU A 420 23.10 -7.47 -13.90
CA LEU A 420 22.68 -6.86 -12.64
C LEU A 420 21.63 -7.72 -11.94
N PHE A 421 20.70 -8.32 -12.68
CA PHE A 421 19.73 -9.25 -12.11
C PHE A 421 20.42 -10.48 -11.48
N ARG A 422 21.42 -11.06 -12.16
CA ARG A 422 22.22 -12.17 -11.62
C ARG A 422 22.97 -11.77 -10.35
N GLU A 423 23.59 -10.60 -10.33
CA GLU A 423 24.27 -10.08 -9.13
C GLU A 423 23.29 -9.95 -7.95
N ILE A 424 22.10 -9.37 -8.19
CA ILE A 424 21.05 -9.21 -7.19
C ILE A 424 20.56 -10.56 -6.68
N LEU A 425 20.28 -11.51 -7.59
CA LEU A 425 19.77 -12.83 -7.22
C LEU A 425 20.81 -13.62 -6.42
N SER A 426 22.08 -13.61 -6.83
CA SER A 426 23.18 -14.22 -6.06
C SER A 426 23.26 -13.65 -4.64
N PHE A 427 23.22 -12.32 -4.51
CA PHE A 427 23.20 -11.68 -3.20
C PHE A 427 21.93 -12.01 -2.39
N ALA A 428 20.77 -12.10 -3.03
CA ALA A 428 19.53 -12.52 -2.38
C ALA A 428 19.63 -13.95 -1.82
N LEU A 429 20.25 -14.88 -2.54
CA LEU A 429 20.48 -16.26 -2.07
C LEU A 429 21.33 -16.28 -0.80
N GLU A 430 22.39 -15.46 -0.74
CA GLU A 430 23.25 -15.32 0.45
C GLU A 430 22.47 -14.74 1.66
N ARG A 431 21.54 -13.82 1.40
CA ARG A 431 20.79 -13.09 2.44
C ARG A 431 19.52 -13.80 2.91
N TYR A 432 18.97 -14.72 2.11
CA TYR A 432 17.65 -15.30 2.34
C TYR A 432 17.48 -15.90 3.74
N ALA A 433 18.45 -16.68 4.22
CA ALA A 433 18.39 -17.31 5.54
C ALA A 433 18.26 -16.30 6.69
N THR A 434 18.82 -15.09 6.53
CA THR A 434 18.70 -14.00 7.50
C THR A 434 17.37 -13.28 7.34
N ASP A 435 17.05 -12.86 6.13
CA ASP A 435 15.94 -11.94 5.87
C ASP A 435 14.57 -12.64 6.01
N ARG A 436 14.49 -13.94 5.70
CA ARG A 436 13.27 -14.73 5.83
C ARG A 436 12.76 -14.86 7.26
N ARG A 437 13.59 -14.64 8.29
CA ARG A 437 13.20 -14.82 9.71
C ARG A 437 11.99 -13.98 10.14
N SER A 438 11.77 -12.89 9.41
CA SER A 438 10.67 -11.94 9.62
C SER A 438 9.48 -12.14 8.67
N TYR A 439 9.48 -13.22 7.88
CA TYR A 439 8.45 -13.55 6.91
C TYR A 439 8.06 -15.02 6.99
N HIS A 440 6.78 -15.30 6.80
CA HIS A 440 6.31 -16.66 6.62
C HIS A 440 6.47 -17.08 5.14
N VAL A 441 7.60 -17.71 4.82
CA VAL A 441 7.97 -18.20 3.46
C VAL A 441 8.65 -19.57 3.55
N SER A 442 8.56 -20.36 2.49
CA SER A 442 8.99 -21.77 2.44
C SER A 442 9.91 -22.12 1.27
N ALA A 443 10.48 -21.13 0.59
CA ALA A 443 11.36 -21.32 -0.57
C ALA A 443 12.53 -22.26 -0.28
N ASP A 444 12.80 -23.14 -1.24
CA ASP A 444 13.97 -23.99 -1.32
C ASP A 444 15.08 -23.30 -2.14
N VAL A 445 16.05 -22.74 -1.41
CA VAL A 445 17.20 -22.01 -1.97
C VAL A 445 18.00 -22.88 -2.94
N SER A 446 18.08 -24.19 -2.72
CA SER A 446 18.90 -25.09 -3.55
C SER A 446 18.40 -25.15 -5.00
N ARG A 447 17.08 -25.08 -5.19
CA ARG A 447 16.44 -25.05 -6.51
C ARG A 447 16.78 -23.78 -7.28
N VAL A 448 16.77 -22.65 -6.58
CA VAL A 448 17.10 -21.35 -7.18
C VAL A 448 18.59 -21.26 -7.52
N SER A 449 19.47 -21.73 -6.63
CA SER A 449 20.93 -21.79 -6.87
C SER A 449 21.30 -22.70 -8.04
N ALA A 450 20.59 -23.81 -8.25
CA ALA A 450 20.80 -24.66 -9.41
C ALA A 450 20.34 -23.97 -10.72
N ALA A 451 19.21 -23.26 -10.66
CA ALA A 451 18.61 -22.61 -11.82
C ALA A 451 19.39 -21.37 -12.29
N ILE A 452 19.93 -20.55 -11.37
CA ILE A 452 20.61 -19.29 -11.75
C ILE A 452 21.79 -19.54 -12.70
N HIS A 453 22.60 -20.58 -12.48
CA HIS A 453 23.80 -20.85 -13.29
C HIS A 453 23.47 -21.50 -14.64
N SER A 454 22.32 -22.16 -14.76
CA SER A 454 21.92 -22.93 -15.95
C SER A 454 20.92 -22.21 -16.85
N THR A 455 20.28 -21.14 -16.36
CA THR A 455 19.29 -20.37 -17.12
C THR A 455 19.98 -19.33 -18.00
N ASP A 456 19.66 -19.32 -19.29
CA ASP A 456 20.13 -18.29 -20.24
C ASP A 456 19.59 -16.90 -19.90
N ASP A 457 20.32 -15.85 -20.28
CA ASP A 457 19.93 -14.46 -19.98
C ASP A 457 18.51 -14.10 -20.46
N GLN A 458 18.11 -14.57 -21.65
CA GLN A 458 16.77 -14.35 -22.21
C GLN A 458 15.64 -15.03 -21.42
N ALA A 459 15.98 -16.01 -20.57
CA ALA A 459 15.02 -16.76 -19.77
C ALA A 459 15.10 -16.41 -18.27
N LEU A 460 16.02 -15.53 -17.84
CA LEU A 460 16.22 -15.18 -16.43
C LEU A 460 14.95 -14.66 -15.74
N GLU A 461 14.14 -13.89 -16.46
CA GLU A 461 12.90 -13.37 -15.90
C GLU A 461 11.93 -14.48 -15.45
N ARG A 462 12.02 -15.69 -16.02
CA ARG A 462 11.16 -16.82 -15.66
C ARG A 462 11.42 -17.31 -14.24
N LEU A 463 12.56 -16.98 -13.63
CA LEU A 463 12.82 -17.25 -12.22
C LEU A 463 11.83 -16.49 -11.31
N LEU A 464 11.33 -15.33 -11.77
CA LEU A 464 10.25 -14.58 -11.12
C LEU A 464 8.86 -15.17 -11.36
N ASP A 465 8.74 -16.31 -12.04
CA ASP A 465 7.49 -17.07 -12.16
C ASP A 465 7.54 -18.37 -11.34
N THR A 466 8.73 -18.72 -10.81
CA THR A 466 8.91 -19.88 -9.94
C THR A 466 8.55 -19.56 -8.49
N PHE A 467 8.00 -20.53 -7.78
CA PHE A 467 7.67 -20.41 -6.36
C PHE A 467 8.88 -19.94 -5.54
N ASP A 468 10.00 -20.66 -5.68
CA ASP A 468 11.19 -20.44 -4.86
C ASP A 468 11.90 -19.13 -5.22
N GLY A 469 12.07 -18.85 -6.52
CA GLY A 469 12.73 -17.64 -7.00
C GLY A 469 11.99 -16.36 -6.61
N ARG A 470 10.65 -16.34 -6.74
CA ARG A 470 9.82 -15.22 -6.28
C ARG A 470 9.98 -14.96 -4.80
N GLN A 471 9.87 -16.00 -3.96
CA GLN A 471 9.97 -15.84 -2.51
C GLN A 471 11.35 -15.32 -2.07
N VAL A 472 12.44 -15.88 -2.63
CA VAL A 472 13.81 -15.43 -2.32
C VAL A 472 13.95 -13.95 -2.60
N LEU A 473 13.63 -13.51 -3.82
CA LEU A 473 13.74 -12.11 -4.23
C LEU A 473 12.77 -11.20 -3.44
N HIS A 474 11.57 -11.67 -3.13
CA HIS A 474 10.54 -10.87 -2.46
C HIS A 474 10.98 -10.42 -1.07
N VAL A 475 11.61 -11.31 -0.29
CA VAL A 475 11.91 -11.04 1.13
C VAL A 475 13.25 -10.35 1.35
N THR A 476 14.17 -10.43 0.38
CA THR A 476 15.52 -9.87 0.46
C THR A 476 15.64 -8.43 -0.07
N PHE A 477 14.54 -7.82 -0.52
CA PHE A 477 14.53 -6.46 -1.07
C PHE A 477 15.25 -5.44 -0.16
N GLY A 478 15.08 -5.54 1.16
CA GLY A 478 15.71 -4.64 2.12
C GLY A 478 17.22 -4.72 2.07
N SER A 479 17.78 -5.94 2.15
CA SER A 479 19.22 -6.16 1.99
C SER A 479 19.71 -5.66 0.64
N VAL A 480 19.01 -5.95 -0.45
CA VAL A 480 19.42 -5.51 -1.81
C VAL A 480 19.46 -3.98 -1.90
N LEU A 481 18.42 -3.29 -1.42
CA LEU A 481 18.29 -1.83 -1.52
C LEU A 481 19.19 -1.06 -0.55
N THR A 482 19.75 -1.72 0.46
CA THR A 482 20.61 -1.08 1.47
C THR A 482 22.05 -1.58 1.48
N ALA A 483 22.37 -2.61 0.69
CA ALA A 483 23.73 -3.08 0.52
C ALA A 483 24.66 -1.95 0.06
N ARG A 484 25.82 -1.85 0.70
CA ARG A 484 26.89 -0.88 0.40
C ARG A 484 28.12 -1.63 -0.09
N ASP A 485 28.92 -1.00 -0.94
CA ASP A 485 30.20 -1.56 -1.34
C ASP A 485 31.23 -1.46 -0.21
N SER A 486 32.03 -2.51 -0.05
CA SER A 486 33.10 -2.56 0.95
C SER A 486 34.13 -1.46 0.66
N GLY A 487 34.25 -0.49 1.58
CA GLY A 487 35.18 0.64 1.46
C GLY A 487 34.57 1.95 0.95
N GLN A 488 33.29 1.97 0.55
CA GLN A 488 32.57 3.19 0.15
C GLN A 488 31.17 3.22 0.79
N SER A 489 31.11 3.58 2.08
CA SER A 489 29.87 3.53 2.89
C SER A 489 28.73 4.39 2.34
N GLU A 490 29.01 5.36 1.46
CA GLU A 490 28.00 6.27 0.91
C GLU A 490 27.37 5.78 -0.40
N VAL A 491 27.93 4.77 -1.07
CA VAL A 491 27.45 4.28 -2.37
C VAL A 491 26.65 2.99 -2.18
N TYR A 492 25.42 2.95 -2.70
CA TYR A 492 24.64 1.72 -2.67
C TYR A 492 25.09 0.77 -3.78
N ARG A 493 25.35 -0.49 -3.41
CA ARG A 493 25.85 -1.52 -4.34
C ARG A 493 24.87 -1.81 -5.48
N PHE A 494 23.57 -1.88 -5.18
CA PHE A 494 22.53 -2.26 -6.15
C PHE A 494 21.48 -1.17 -6.38
N ARG A 495 21.11 -0.40 -5.35
CA ARG A 495 19.97 0.53 -5.39
C ARG A 495 20.08 1.52 -6.54
N ASP A 496 21.20 2.21 -6.66
CA ASP A 496 21.34 3.30 -7.65
C ASP A 496 21.31 2.76 -9.08
N ARG A 497 21.99 1.63 -9.33
CA ARG A 497 21.96 0.93 -10.62
C ARG A 497 20.55 0.41 -10.95
N LEU A 498 19.85 -0.16 -9.97
CA LEU A 498 18.48 -0.66 -10.15
C LEU A 498 17.52 0.48 -10.49
N LEU A 499 17.55 1.59 -9.74
CA LEU A 499 16.70 2.75 -10.01
C LEU A 499 17.02 3.41 -11.35
N ALA A 500 18.30 3.50 -11.73
CA ALA A 500 18.71 4.03 -13.03
C ALA A 500 18.14 3.19 -14.19
N VAL A 501 18.25 1.86 -14.13
CA VAL A 501 17.67 0.95 -15.15
C VAL A 501 16.16 1.14 -15.26
N LEU A 502 15.45 1.23 -14.13
CA LEU A 502 13.99 1.43 -14.14
C LEU A 502 13.58 2.80 -14.68
N GLN A 503 14.38 3.83 -14.44
CA GLN A 503 14.15 5.16 -14.98
C GLN A 503 14.44 5.20 -16.48
N GLU A 504 15.50 4.56 -16.96
CA GLU A 504 15.81 4.46 -18.39
C GLU A 504 14.71 3.71 -19.17
N HIS A 505 14.16 2.65 -18.56
CA HIS A 505 13.14 1.80 -19.15
C HIS A 505 11.76 1.96 -18.49
N GLU A 506 11.38 3.20 -18.13
CA GLU A 506 10.18 3.47 -17.32
C GLU A 506 8.88 2.97 -17.96
N GLU A 507 8.73 3.13 -19.28
CA GLU A 507 7.54 2.64 -19.99
C GLU A 507 7.43 1.12 -19.97
N MET A 508 8.56 0.39 -20.05
CA MET A 508 8.55 -1.06 -19.89
C MET A 508 8.13 -1.44 -18.47
N TYR A 509 8.63 -0.72 -17.45
CA TYR A 509 8.24 -0.98 -16.07
C TYR A 509 6.75 -0.70 -15.83
N TYR A 510 6.21 0.38 -16.39
CA TYR A 510 4.79 0.70 -16.27
C TYR A 510 3.91 -0.34 -16.96
N GLN A 511 4.32 -0.86 -18.13
CA GLN A 511 3.60 -1.92 -18.84
C GLN A 511 3.59 -3.23 -18.05
N VAL A 512 4.75 -3.66 -17.53
CA VAL A 512 4.83 -4.88 -16.71
C VAL A 512 3.95 -4.77 -15.47
N LEU A 513 3.99 -3.63 -14.78
CA LEU A 513 3.09 -3.37 -13.65
C LEU A 513 1.62 -3.37 -14.06
N GLU A 514 1.27 -2.71 -15.18
CA GLU A 514 -0.09 -2.66 -15.70
C GLU A 514 -0.66 -4.06 -15.95
N GLU A 515 0.10 -4.92 -16.63
CA GLU A 515 -0.27 -6.30 -16.92
C GLU A 515 -0.42 -7.13 -15.65
N HIS A 516 0.57 -7.05 -14.75
CA HIS A 516 0.60 -7.83 -13.52
C HIS A 516 -0.53 -7.43 -12.55
N PHE A 517 -0.74 -6.13 -12.33
CA PHE A 517 -1.78 -5.63 -11.44
C PHE A 517 -3.19 -5.76 -12.04
N ALA A 518 -3.34 -5.74 -13.37
CA ALA A 518 -4.64 -6.04 -13.98
C ALA A 518 -5.15 -7.44 -13.60
N ARG A 519 -4.27 -8.44 -13.47
CA ARG A 519 -4.64 -9.78 -12.99
C ARG A 519 -5.15 -9.79 -11.54
N HIS A 520 -4.79 -8.79 -10.74
CA HIS A 520 -5.25 -8.62 -9.37
C HIS A 520 -6.59 -7.87 -9.32
N ILE A 521 -6.77 -6.89 -10.19
CA ILE A 521 -7.89 -5.94 -10.14
C ILE A 521 -9.11 -6.43 -10.93
N LEU A 522 -8.90 -6.99 -12.12
CA LEU A 522 -9.98 -7.40 -13.02
C LEU A 522 -10.94 -8.45 -12.43
N PRO A 523 -10.49 -9.43 -11.61
CA PRO A 523 -11.42 -10.36 -10.96
C PRO A 523 -12.45 -9.71 -10.04
N PHE A 524 -12.23 -8.46 -9.63
CA PHE A 524 -13.14 -7.68 -8.79
C PHE A 524 -13.99 -6.68 -9.58
N SER A 525 -13.81 -6.58 -10.89
CA SER A 525 -14.38 -5.50 -11.70
C SER A 525 -15.83 -5.71 -12.10
#